data_AF-A0A8S3JNK9-F1
#
_entry.id   AF-A0A8S3JNK9-F1
#
_cell.length_a   1.000
_cell.length_b   1.000
_cell.length_c   1.000
_cell.angle_alpha   90.00
_cell.angle_beta   90.00
_cell.angle_gamma   90.00
#
_symmetry.space_group_name_H-M   'P 1'
#
loop_
_entity.id
_entity.type
_entity.pdbx_description
1 polymer ?
#
loop_
_entity_poly.entity_id
_entity_poly.type
_entity_poly.pdbx_seq_one_letter_code
_entity_poly.pdbx_strand_id
1 'polypeptide(L)' 'PSTSLKQVVLPILETTKWPCNIYVTYSQGQICAGQLSGGIDTCQADSGGPLMVENADSRWEIIGITSFGKL' A
#
# COMPACT_ATOMS: atom_id res chain seq x y z
N PRO A 1 -10.05 -5.69 15.55
CA PRO A 1 -10.01 -6.37 14.24
C PRO A 1 -11.38 -6.31 13.55
N SER A 2 -11.41 -6.04 12.24
CA SER A 2 -12.67 -6.10 11.48
C SER A 2 -13.17 -7.54 11.36
N THR A 3 -14.49 -7.73 11.36
CA THR A 3 -15.13 -9.03 11.09
C THR A 3 -15.57 -9.19 9.63
N SER A 4 -15.43 -8.14 8.84
CA SER A 4 -15.70 -8.13 7.40
C SER A 4 -14.44 -7.74 6.63
N LEU A 5 -14.33 -8.20 5.38
CA LEU A 5 -13.31 -7.70 4.45
C LEU A 5 -13.50 -6.19 4.25
N LYS A 6 -12.38 -5.45 4.19
CA LYS A 6 -12.34 -4.01 3.95
C LYS A 6 -11.43 -3.72 2.76
N GLN A 7 -11.65 -2.58 2.14
CA GLN A 7 -10.82 -2.06 1.06
C GLN A 7 -10.77 -0.54 1.15
N VAL A 8 -9.74 0.05 0.56
CA VAL A 8 -9.61 1.50 0.43
C VAL A 8 -8.80 1.87 -0.81
N VAL A 9 -9.09 3.03 -1.37
CA VAL A 9 -8.34 3.60 -2.49
C VAL A 9 -7.31 4.56 -1.94
N LEU A 10 -6.04 4.32 -2.26
CA LEU A 10 -4.90 5.11 -1.80
C LEU A 10 -4.03 5.55 -2.99
N PRO A 11 -3.41 6.74 -2.94
CA PRO A 11 -2.45 7.14 -3.96
C PRO A 11 -1.14 6.37 -3.80
N ILE A 12 -0.53 6.02 -4.93
CA ILE A 12 0.84 5.50 -4.97
C ILE A 12 1.80 6.68 -4.74
N LEU A 13 2.75 6.51 -3.84
CA LEU A 13 3.75 7.51 -3.51
C LEU A 13 4.98 7.35 -4.40
N GLU A 14 5.51 8.47 -4.90
CA GLU A 14 6.79 8.51 -5.59
C GLU A 14 7.94 8.21 -4.62
N THR A 15 8.55 7.04 -4.74
CA THR A 15 9.60 6.56 -3.82
C THR A 15 10.89 7.38 -3.87
N THR A 16 11.11 8.19 -4.91
CA THR A 16 12.24 9.13 -5.00
C THR A 16 12.03 10.37 -4.13
N LYS A 17 10.78 10.81 -3.96
CA LYS A 17 10.40 11.99 -3.18
C LYS A 17 10.03 11.62 -1.75
N TRP A 18 9.37 10.48 -1.59
CA TRP A 18 8.90 9.94 -0.33
C TRP A 18 9.36 8.48 -0.23
N PRO A 19 10.65 8.26 0.07
CA PRO A 19 11.14 6.91 0.23
C PRO A 19 10.36 6.23 1.37
N CYS A 20 10.10 4.93 1.19
CA CYS A 20 9.33 4.06 2.09
C CYS A 20 10.08 3.83 3.41
N ASN A 21 10.40 4.91 4.13
CA ASN A 21 11.29 4.95 5.27
C ASN A 21 10.58 4.42 6.51
N ILE A 22 10.37 3.12 6.55
CA ILE A 22 9.94 2.39 7.73
C ILE A 22 11.17 1.63 8.21
N TYR A 23 11.93 2.18 9.16
CA TYR A 23 12.95 1.57 10.05
C TYR A 23 13.91 0.47 9.51
N VAL A 24 13.86 0.17 8.22
CA VAL A 24 14.42 -0.96 7.50
C VAL A 24 14.86 -0.41 6.16
N THR A 25 16.03 -0.84 5.71
CA THR A 25 16.58 -0.44 4.42
C THR A 25 15.60 -0.79 3.30
N TYR A 26 15.11 0.24 2.58
CA TYR A 26 14.32 0.08 1.36
C TYR A 26 15.00 -0.91 0.42
N SER A 27 14.33 -2.01 0.09
CA SER A 27 14.82 -2.94 -0.92
C SER A 27 14.30 -2.51 -2.29
N GLN A 28 15.14 -2.61 -3.32
CA GLN A 28 14.68 -2.45 -4.71
C GLN A 28 13.45 -3.32 -4.96
N GLY A 29 12.38 -2.74 -5.51
CA GLY A 29 11.11 -3.44 -5.80
C GLY A 29 9.96 -3.19 -4.82
N GLN A 30 10.12 -2.33 -3.82
CA GLN A 30 9.03 -1.90 -2.93
C GLN A 30 8.32 -0.64 -3.46
N ILE A 31 7.02 -0.55 -3.19
CA ILE A 31 6.17 0.60 -3.51
C ILE A 31 5.41 0.99 -2.23
N CYS A 32 5.21 2.28 -2.01
CA CYS A 32 4.34 2.77 -0.94
C CYS A 32 3.05 3.33 -1.50
N ALA A 33 1.95 3.07 -0.81
CA ALA A 33 0.66 3.69 -1.07
C ALA A 33 0.09 4.20 0.25
N GLY A 34 -0.45 5.43 0.26
CA GLY A 34 -0.92 6.05 1.48
C GLY A 34 -1.01 7.56 1.41
N GLN A 35 -1.55 8.18 2.45
CA GLN A 35 -1.60 9.64 2.57
C GLN A 35 -0.48 10.12 3.48
N LEU A 36 0.25 11.15 3.06
CA LEU A 36 1.34 11.74 3.87
C LEU A 36 0.82 12.38 5.17
N SER A 37 -0.45 12.79 5.20
CA SER A 37 -1.14 13.27 6.40
C SER A 37 -1.50 12.15 7.39
N GLY A 38 -1.32 10.89 7.01
CA GLY A 38 -1.80 9.73 7.75
C GLY A 38 -3.32 9.56 7.70
N GLY A 39 -3.84 8.72 8.61
CA GLY A 39 -5.27 8.50 8.82
C GLY A 39 -5.76 7.15 8.33
N ILE A 40 -5.64 6.89 7.02
CA ILE A 40 -5.99 5.62 6.41
C ILE A 40 -4.70 4.88 6.05
N ASP A 41 -4.50 3.72 6.66
CA ASP A 41 -3.39 2.82 6.37
C ASP A 41 -3.84 1.35 6.54
N THR A 42 -2.99 0.46 6.06
CA THR A 42 -2.96 -0.95 6.39
C THR A 42 -2.75 -1.17 7.89
N CYS A 43 -3.29 -2.25 8.42
CA CYS A 43 -3.12 -2.66 9.80
C CYS A 43 -2.73 -4.15 9.89
N GLN A 44 -2.76 -4.69 11.11
CA GLN A 44 -2.56 -6.11 11.35
C GLN A 44 -3.60 -6.94 10.58
N ALA A 45 -3.13 -8.05 10.01
CA ALA A 45 -3.88 -8.97 9.15
C ALA A 45 -4.19 -8.51 7.72
N ASP A 46 -3.73 -7.32 7.30
CA ASP A 46 -3.75 -6.93 5.88
C ASP A 46 -2.54 -7.46 5.10
N SER A 47 -1.46 -7.87 5.79
CA SER A 47 -0.25 -8.44 5.18
C SER A 47 -0.57 -9.65 4.30
N GLY A 48 -0.03 -9.64 3.07
CA GLY A 48 -0.34 -10.63 2.05
C GLY A 48 -1.53 -10.26 1.15
N GLY A 49 -2.30 -9.22 1.51
CA GLY A 49 -3.39 -8.69 0.69
C GLY A 49 -2.90 -8.01 -0.59
N PRO A 50 -3.73 -7.92 -1.65
CA PRO A 50 -3.31 -7.35 -2.92
C PRO A 50 -3.39 -5.81 -2.92
N LEU A 51 -2.37 -5.16 -3.48
CA LEU A 51 -2.45 -3.77 -3.94
C LEU A 51 -2.78 -3.78 -5.43
N MET A 52 -3.92 -3.18 -5.79
CA MET A 52 -4.47 -3.27 -7.14
C MET A 52 -4.67 -1.88 -7.75
N VAL A 53 -4.51 -1.80 -9.07
CA VAL A 53 -4.86 -0.61 -9.88
C VAL A 53 -5.83 -1.01 -10.97
N GLU A 54 -6.72 -0.09 -11.33
CA GLU A 54 -7.58 -0.21 -12.49
C GLU A 54 -6.89 0.45 -13.69
N ASN A 55 -6.74 -0.28 -14.79
CA ASN A 55 -6.14 0.24 -16.01
C ASN A 55 -7.18 0.95 -16.91
N ALA A 56 -6.73 1.53 -18.02
CA ALA A 56 -7.60 2.25 -18.96
C ALA A 56 -8.73 1.38 -19.56
N ASP A 57 -8.56 0.06 -19.58
CA ASP A 57 -9.55 -0.91 -20.06
C ASP A 57 -10.51 -1.38 -18.96
N SER A 58 -10.52 -0.73 -17.78
CA SER A 58 -11.32 -1.14 -16.60
C SER A 58 -10.99 -2.56 -16.10
N ARG A 59 -9.77 -3.04 -16.34
CA ARG A 59 -9.27 -4.29 -15.74
C ARG A 59 -8.44 -3.98 -14.51
N TRP A 60 -8.58 -4.83 -13.50
CA TRP A 60 -7.79 -4.74 -12.29
C TRP A 60 -6.49 -5.55 -12.40
N GLU A 61 -5.38 -4.93 -12.04
CA GLU A 61 -4.05 -5.52 -12.06
C GLU A 61 -3.43 -5.46 -10.66
N ILE A 62 -2.80 -6.56 -10.23
CA ILE A 62 -2.05 -6.59 -8.97
C ILE A 62 -0.66 -6.01 -9.25
N ILE A 63 -0.32 -4.93 -8.54
CA ILE A 63 0.97 -4.25 -8.66
C ILE A 63 1.85 -4.42 -7.43
N GLY A 64 1.32 -5.01 -6.35
CA GLY A 64 2.05 -5.23 -5.12
C GLY A 64 1.29 -6.12 -4.13
N ILE A 65 1.99 -6.51 -3.08
CA ILE A 65 1.45 -7.28 -1.96
C ILE A 65 1.69 -6.45 -0.71
N THR A 66 0.65 -6.27 0.10
CA THR A 66 0.74 -5.57 1.40
C THR A 66 1.78 -6.26 2.26
N SER A 67 2.79 -5.50 2.69
CA SER A 67 3.89 -6.01 3.48
C SER A 67 3.87 -5.40 4.87
N PHE A 68 4.35 -4.16 4.99
CA PHE A 68 4.42 -3.41 6.24
C PHE A 68 4.14 -1.93 5.99
N GLY A 69 3.62 -1.26 7.02
CA GLY A 69 3.26 0.15 7.05
C GLY A 69 3.66 0.75 8.40
N LYS A 70 3.54 2.08 8.54
CA LYS A 70 3.75 2.75 9.81
C LYS A 70 2.37 3.04 10.41
N LEU A 71 2.11 2.49 11.59
CA LEU A 71 0.92 2.78 12.40
C LEU A 71 0.63 4.28 12.54
#